data_AF-A0A1E3PLJ3-F1
#
_entry.id   AF-A0A1E3PLJ3-F1
#
_cell.length_a   1.000
_cell.length_b   1.000
_cell.length_c   1.000
_cell.angle_alpha   90.00
_cell.angle_beta   90.00
_cell.angle_gamma   90.00
#
_symmetry.space_group_name_H-M   'P 1'
#
loop_
_entity.id
_entity.type
_entity.pdbx_description
1 polymer ?
#
loop_
_entity_poly.entity_id
_entity_poly.type
_entity_poly.pdbx_seq_one_letter_code
_entity_poly.pdbx_strand_id
1 'polypeptide(L)'
;MTTLAKLPKSSLITSCLTPNPRVPNITAAKKLGDNVLRDGRILKTGCFTWLQPESRDNFKLLAVSPRLMNSMGLDLAESQSKQFQATVAGQYVFEDEDRGIYPYALCYAGFQFGNWAGQLGDGRVINLFTTTNPTTGEAFDVQLKGAGRTPYSRFGDGKAVLRSSIREFLASEYLHALGIPTTRALALSFFPGLLARRERMEPCAIVARAAASWIRVGMFDLHRWRRDRKGMLELADYTIDGVFSGEANLDPSTESKYIRLYRTIVRLNAESVAYWQAYGFMNGVLNTDNTSVLGLAIDFGPFAFMDRFDPMFSPNHDDDLLRYSYKNQPSVIWWNMVRLGEALGELLAIETNEGYVDRYLNEPTDDISIKRAEEIIEGCSNNFQSQFLAKYTELMSQRLGLKTRQESDFKKLLNPLLDCLKEAELDYNIVFRRLGNIAFFPNSGVVDFDIIARSFFNDDRSNCLTTVNDGTTRLAKVLQLYQARLQSEGSIDDSARQAEMNVVNPHFVLRTWILDSLITAIKPVENPDTKQMEIATSGQELLSRVLNMTLDPFKEAWDPNFAEEEARFTGNVEEKYWGMQCSCSS
;
A
#
# COMPACT_ATOMS: atom_id res chain seq x y z
N MET A 1 -3.75 8.49 -26.04
CA MET A 1 -4.64 7.80 -25.09
C MET A 1 -5.63 6.95 -25.88
N THR A 2 -6.15 5.87 -25.30
CA THR A 2 -6.99 4.87 -26.00
C THR A 2 -8.06 4.28 -25.09
N THR A 3 -8.83 3.29 -25.56
CA THR A 3 -9.85 2.57 -24.77
C THR A 3 -9.26 1.32 -24.13
N LEU A 4 -9.89 0.82 -23.05
CA LEU A 4 -9.44 -0.39 -22.36
C LEU A 4 -9.49 -1.59 -23.30
N ALA A 5 -10.48 -1.67 -24.19
CA ALA A 5 -10.59 -2.72 -25.19
C ALA A 5 -9.39 -2.77 -26.14
N LYS A 6 -8.84 -1.61 -26.53
CA LYS A 6 -7.73 -1.48 -27.48
C LYS A 6 -6.35 -1.67 -26.85
N LEU A 7 -6.22 -1.52 -25.52
CA LEU A 7 -4.95 -1.77 -24.86
C LEU A 7 -4.53 -3.26 -25.02
N PRO A 8 -3.23 -3.53 -25.23
CA PRO A 8 -2.69 -4.89 -25.22
C PRO A 8 -3.07 -5.62 -23.94
N LYS A 9 -3.43 -6.89 -24.06
CA LYS A 9 -3.76 -7.76 -22.93
C LYS A 9 -2.87 -8.98 -22.96
N SER A 10 -2.42 -9.40 -21.79
CA SER A 10 -1.63 -10.61 -21.56
C SER A 10 -1.97 -11.17 -20.17
N SER A 11 -1.40 -12.33 -19.84
CA SER A 11 -1.41 -12.86 -18.48
C SER A 11 -0.19 -13.76 -18.29
N LEU A 12 0.93 -13.19 -17.83
CA LEU A 12 2.17 -13.98 -17.69
C LEU A 12 2.08 -15.01 -16.55
N ILE A 13 1.39 -14.67 -15.46
CA ILE A 13 1.14 -15.60 -14.34
C ILE A 13 0.56 -16.92 -14.85
N THR A 14 -0.43 -16.84 -15.73
CA THR A 14 -1.18 -18.02 -16.13
C THR A 14 -0.50 -18.82 -17.23
N SER A 15 0.43 -18.21 -17.97
CA SER A 15 1.32 -18.92 -18.90
C SER A 15 2.53 -19.55 -18.22
N CYS A 16 2.99 -19.00 -17.08
CA CYS A 16 4.25 -19.41 -16.44
C CYS A 16 4.08 -20.28 -15.20
N LEU A 17 2.95 -20.15 -14.48
CA LEU A 17 2.73 -20.88 -13.23
C LEU A 17 1.76 -22.05 -13.42
N THR A 18 1.97 -23.12 -12.67
CA THR A 18 1.09 -24.29 -12.70
C THR A 18 -0.31 -23.94 -12.11
N PRO A 19 -1.42 -24.20 -12.83
CA PRO A 19 -2.77 -24.00 -12.31
C PRO A 19 -3.17 -25.09 -11.30
N ASN A 20 -4.26 -24.86 -10.59
CA ASN A 20 -4.94 -25.88 -9.78
C ASN A 20 -5.23 -27.13 -10.64
N PRO A 21 -4.75 -28.32 -10.25
CA PRO A 21 -4.93 -29.55 -11.04
C PRO A 21 -6.40 -29.94 -11.31
N ARG A 22 -7.34 -29.48 -10.48
CA ARG A 22 -8.79 -29.69 -10.72
C ARG A 22 -9.37 -28.79 -11.80
N VAL A 23 -8.69 -27.70 -12.12
CA VAL A 23 -9.07 -26.72 -13.15
C VAL A 23 -7.83 -26.42 -14.00
N PRO A 24 -7.32 -27.40 -14.76
CA PRO A 24 -6.01 -27.32 -15.39
C PRO A 24 -5.93 -26.34 -16.57
N ASN A 25 -7.06 -25.90 -17.12
CA ASN A 25 -7.13 -24.98 -18.25
C ASN A 25 -8.48 -24.24 -18.30
N ILE A 26 -8.59 -23.27 -19.20
CA ILE A 26 -9.77 -22.43 -19.39
C ILE A 26 -10.98 -23.25 -19.85
N THR A 27 -10.81 -24.18 -20.80
CA THR A 27 -11.86 -25.13 -21.20
C THR A 27 -12.44 -25.89 -20.00
N ALA A 28 -11.61 -26.38 -19.08
CA ALA A 28 -12.08 -27.06 -17.87
C ALA A 28 -12.84 -26.10 -16.95
N ALA A 29 -12.36 -24.87 -16.78
CA ALA A 29 -13.05 -23.84 -15.99
C ALA A 29 -14.45 -23.55 -16.53
N LYS A 30 -14.60 -23.39 -17.86
CA LYS A 30 -15.89 -23.10 -18.52
C LYS A 30 -16.89 -24.25 -18.43
N LYS A 31 -16.41 -25.50 -18.32
CA LYS A 31 -17.26 -26.69 -18.18
C LYS A 31 -17.73 -26.95 -16.75
N LEU A 32 -16.96 -26.51 -15.76
CA LEU A 32 -17.29 -26.68 -14.35
C LEU A 32 -18.32 -25.63 -13.91
N GLY A 33 -19.37 -26.06 -13.21
CA GLY A 33 -20.32 -25.13 -12.61
C GLY A 33 -19.74 -24.34 -11.44
N ASP A 34 -20.32 -23.17 -11.15
CA ASP A 34 -19.90 -22.29 -10.04
C ASP A 34 -19.79 -23.02 -8.70
N ASN A 35 -20.68 -23.98 -8.43
CA ASN A 35 -20.65 -24.78 -7.20
C ASN A 35 -19.31 -25.50 -7.01
N VAL A 36 -18.66 -25.95 -8.09
CA VAL A 36 -17.35 -26.58 -8.01
C VAL A 36 -16.26 -25.52 -7.93
N LEU A 37 -16.33 -24.46 -8.73
CA LEU A 37 -15.30 -23.42 -8.80
C LEU A 37 -15.21 -22.58 -7.51
N ARG A 38 -16.28 -22.45 -6.74
CA ARG A 38 -16.35 -21.60 -5.55
C ARG A 38 -16.40 -22.37 -4.23
N ASP A 39 -16.29 -23.69 -4.30
CA ASP A 39 -16.17 -24.53 -3.10
C ASP A 39 -14.77 -24.42 -2.48
N GLY A 40 -14.76 -24.22 -1.16
CA GLY A 40 -13.55 -23.96 -0.39
C GLY A 40 -12.62 -25.18 -0.37
N ARG A 41 -11.33 -24.99 -0.68
CA ARG A 41 -10.38 -26.11 -0.72
C ARG A 41 -8.93 -25.74 -0.46
N ILE A 42 -8.21 -26.71 0.10
CA ILE A 42 -6.75 -26.70 0.21
C ILE A 42 -6.17 -27.40 -1.02
N LEU A 43 -5.29 -26.74 -1.76
CA LEU A 43 -4.57 -27.32 -2.89
C LEU A 43 -3.28 -28.00 -2.39
N LYS A 44 -2.95 -29.13 -3.00
CA LYS A 44 -1.66 -29.82 -2.78
C LYS A 44 -0.54 -29.25 -3.64
N THR A 45 -0.87 -28.73 -4.81
CA THR A 45 0.02 -28.05 -5.76
C THR A 45 -0.81 -27.06 -6.60
N GLY A 46 -0.13 -26.20 -7.36
CA GLY A 46 -0.71 -25.15 -8.18
C GLY A 46 -0.79 -23.80 -7.48
N CYS A 47 -0.69 -22.74 -8.28
CA CYS A 47 -0.55 -21.35 -7.84
C CYS A 47 -1.84 -20.53 -7.97
N PHE A 48 -2.80 -20.98 -8.77
CA PHE A 48 -4.04 -20.24 -9.02
C PHE A 48 -5.19 -21.16 -9.48
N THR A 49 -6.41 -20.64 -9.51
CA THR A 49 -7.58 -21.32 -10.09
C THR A 49 -8.28 -20.37 -11.06
N TRP A 50 -8.55 -20.83 -12.27
CA TRP A 50 -9.37 -20.11 -13.25
C TRP A 50 -10.83 -20.02 -12.77
N LEU A 51 -11.40 -18.81 -12.75
CA LEU A 51 -12.82 -18.56 -12.50
C LEU A 51 -13.18 -17.11 -12.81
N GLN A 52 -14.40 -16.88 -13.30
CA GLN A 52 -14.92 -15.53 -13.52
C GLN A 52 -15.47 -14.89 -12.24
N PRO A 53 -15.62 -13.55 -12.20
CA PRO A 53 -16.43 -12.86 -11.21
C PRO A 53 -17.86 -13.41 -11.11
N GLU A 54 -18.49 -13.26 -9.94
CA GLU A 54 -19.93 -13.52 -9.82
C GLU A 54 -20.73 -12.43 -10.54
N SER A 55 -21.60 -12.84 -11.46
CA SER A 55 -22.51 -11.95 -12.18
C SER A 55 -23.51 -11.30 -11.23
N ARG A 56 -23.84 -10.03 -11.46
CA ARG A 56 -24.74 -9.22 -10.63
C ARG A 56 -25.61 -8.32 -11.50
N ASP A 57 -26.87 -8.15 -11.09
CA ASP A 57 -27.87 -7.48 -11.92
C ASP A 57 -27.71 -5.96 -12.01
N ASN A 58 -27.19 -5.32 -10.95
CA ASN A 58 -27.13 -3.86 -10.85
C ASN A 58 -25.83 -3.38 -10.22
N PHE A 59 -25.22 -2.35 -10.82
CA PHE A 59 -24.08 -1.63 -10.27
C PHE A 59 -24.11 -0.15 -10.67
N LYS A 60 -23.42 0.68 -9.89
CA LYS A 60 -23.19 2.10 -10.18
C LYS A 60 -21.71 2.41 -9.99
N LEU A 61 -21.07 2.96 -11.02
CA LEU A 61 -19.70 3.45 -10.91
C LEU A 61 -19.71 4.74 -10.06
N LEU A 62 -19.00 4.75 -8.94
CA LEU A 62 -18.94 5.90 -8.03
C LEU A 62 -17.76 6.84 -8.33
N ALA A 63 -16.59 6.27 -8.61
CA ALA A 63 -15.38 7.04 -8.86
C ALA A 63 -14.38 6.25 -9.73
N VAL A 64 -13.51 6.98 -10.42
CA VAL A 64 -12.34 6.48 -11.16
C VAL A 64 -11.12 7.30 -10.81
N SER A 65 -9.92 6.70 -10.82
CA SER A 65 -8.68 7.48 -10.69
C SER A 65 -8.25 8.02 -12.05
N PRO A 66 -8.33 9.33 -12.32
CA PRO A 66 -7.85 9.90 -13.56
C PRO A 66 -6.33 9.74 -13.72
N ARG A 67 -5.57 9.75 -12.61
CA ARG A 67 -4.11 9.55 -12.65
C ARG A 67 -3.76 8.14 -13.12
N LEU A 68 -4.42 7.10 -12.57
CA LEU A 68 -4.15 5.74 -13.01
C LEU A 68 -4.64 5.49 -14.44
N MET A 69 -5.80 6.05 -14.83
CA MET A 69 -6.26 5.97 -16.23
C MET A 69 -5.18 6.50 -17.19
N ASN A 70 -4.61 7.67 -16.90
CA ASN A 70 -3.52 8.24 -17.68
C ASN A 70 -2.26 7.35 -17.66
N SER A 71 -1.85 6.83 -16.50
CA SER A 71 -0.70 5.90 -16.38
C SER A 71 -0.88 4.63 -17.22
N MET A 72 -2.11 4.11 -17.31
CA MET A 72 -2.45 2.96 -18.16
C MET A 72 -2.56 3.32 -19.65
N GLY A 73 -2.50 4.60 -20.01
CA GLY A 73 -2.68 5.09 -21.39
C GLY A 73 -4.14 5.21 -21.84
N LEU A 74 -5.09 5.19 -20.89
CA LEU A 74 -6.52 5.33 -21.16
C LEU A 74 -6.92 6.80 -21.33
N ASP A 75 -7.90 7.03 -22.20
CA ASP A 75 -8.59 8.32 -22.29
C ASP A 75 -9.57 8.45 -21.11
N LEU A 76 -9.65 9.63 -20.48
CA LEU A 76 -10.58 9.86 -19.36
C LEU A 76 -12.05 9.66 -19.76
N ALA A 77 -12.40 9.90 -21.02
CA ALA A 77 -13.74 9.66 -21.56
C ALA A 77 -14.12 8.17 -21.55
N GLU A 78 -13.14 7.25 -21.50
CA GLU A 78 -13.38 5.80 -21.41
C GLU A 78 -14.20 5.43 -20.17
N SER A 79 -14.11 6.22 -19.10
CA SER A 79 -14.89 6.04 -17.86
C SER A 79 -16.40 6.05 -18.08
N GLN A 80 -16.86 6.68 -19.17
CA GLN A 80 -18.28 6.76 -19.55
C GLN A 80 -18.71 5.58 -20.44
N SER A 81 -17.78 4.77 -20.93
CA SER A 81 -18.11 3.64 -21.79
C SER A 81 -18.73 2.51 -20.98
N LYS A 82 -19.80 1.89 -21.53
CA LYS A 82 -20.47 0.75 -20.90
C LYS A 82 -19.53 -0.43 -20.68
N GLN A 83 -18.60 -0.67 -21.61
CA GLN A 83 -17.66 -1.78 -21.52
C GLN A 83 -16.63 -1.57 -20.41
N PHE A 84 -16.06 -0.37 -20.26
CA PHE A 84 -15.17 -0.06 -19.13
C PHE A 84 -15.90 -0.24 -17.80
N GLN A 85 -17.07 0.37 -17.66
CA GLN A 85 -17.90 0.28 -16.46
C GLN A 85 -18.23 -1.18 -16.10
N ALA A 86 -18.66 -1.97 -17.09
CA ALA A 86 -18.92 -3.40 -16.88
C ALA A 86 -17.65 -4.17 -16.49
N THR A 87 -16.49 -3.86 -17.10
CA THR A 87 -15.23 -4.54 -16.78
C THR A 87 -14.80 -4.28 -15.33
N VAL A 88 -14.77 -3.01 -14.91
CA VAL A 88 -14.34 -2.64 -13.55
C VAL A 88 -15.35 -3.01 -12.46
N ALA A 89 -16.59 -3.32 -12.84
CA ALA A 89 -17.62 -3.88 -11.97
C ALA A 89 -17.70 -5.42 -12.03
N GLY A 90 -16.83 -6.08 -12.79
CA GLY A 90 -16.82 -7.54 -12.92
C GLY A 90 -18.02 -8.13 -13.68
N GLN A 91 -18.70 -7.32 -14.50
CA GLN A 91 -19.83 -7.71 -15.35
C GLN A 91 -19.42 -7.95 -16.81
N TYR A 92 -18.15 -7.71 -17.14
CA TYR A 92 -17.56 -8.04 -18.43
C TYR A 92 -16.12 -8.51 -18.22
N VAL A 93 -15.71 -9.53 -18.97
CA VAL A 93 -14.35 -10.07 -18.93
C VAL A 93 -13.80 -10.17 -20.34
N PHE A 94 -12.52 -9.86 -20.50
CA PHE A 94 -11.80 -10.12 -21.74
C PHE A 94 -11.26 -11.55 -21.70
N GLU A 95 -11.39 -12.27 -22.81
CA GLU A 95 -10.96 -13.66 -22.90
C GLU A 95 -10.21 -13.92 -24.20
N ASP A 96 -9.15 -14.71 -24.09
CA ASP A 96 -8.38 -15.24 -25.21
C ASP A 96 -7.69 -16.52 -24.73
N GLU A 97 -8.24 -17.68 -25.08
CA GLU A 97 -7.75 -18.97 -24.58
C GLU A 97 -6.35 -19.30 -25.09
N ASP A 98 -6.03 -18.93 -26.33
CA ASP A 98 -4.72 -19.18 -26.94
C ASP A 98 -3.61 -18.36 -26.27
N ARG A 99 -3.96 -17.18 -25.73
CA ARG A 99 -3.04 -16.31 -24.99
C ARG A 99 -3.14 -16.45 -23.47
N GLY A 100 -3.91 -17.42 -22.95
CA GLY A 100 -4.11 -17.60 -21.51
C GLY A 100 -4.82 -16.44 -20.81
N ILE A 101 -5.54 -15.60 -21.55
CA ILE A 101 -6.26 -14.46 -20.99
C ILE A 101 -7.62 -14.97 -20.52
N TYR A 102 -7.75 -15.16 -19.21
CA TYR A 102 -9.01 -15.50 -18.55
C TYR A 102 -8.92 -15.14 -17.07
N PRO A 103 -10.03 -14.81 -16.38
CA PRO A 103 -9.95 -14.46 -14.98
C PRO A 103 -9.52 -15.62 -14.06
N TYR A 104 -8.78 -15.30 -13.00
CA TYR A 104 -8.25 -16.28 -12.05
C TYR A 104 -8.10 -15.72 -10.63
N ALA A 105 -8.08 -16.60 -9.64
CA ALA A 105 -7.73 -16.29 -8.25
C ALA A 105 -6.40 -16.95 -7.87
N LEU A 106 -5.50 -16.19 -7.25
CA LEU A 106 -4.22 -16.68 -6.73
C LEU A 106 -4.40 -17.50 -5.45
N CYS A 107 -3.57 -18.52 -5.29
CA CYS A 107 -3.43 -19.30 -4.06
C CYS A 107 -2.12 -18.91 -3.38
N TYR A 108 -2.19 -18.53 -2.11
CA TYR A 108 -1.04 -18.20 -1.28
C TYR A 108 -1.30 -18.66 0.15
N ALA A 109 -0.29 -18.57 1.02
CA ALA A 109 -0.40 -18.76 2.46
C ALA A 109 0.23 -17.56 3.16
N GLY A 110 0.42 -17.63 4.48
CA GLY A 110 1.21 -16.62 5.16
C GLY A 110 1.25 -16.81 6.67
N PHE A 111 2.11 -16.02 7.29
CA PHE A 111 2.18 -15.84 8.72
C PHE A 111 1.34 -14.63 9.13
N GLN A 112 0.27 -14.88 9.88
CA GLN A 112 -0.61 -13.85 10.41
C GLN A 112 -0.29 -13.58 11.87
N PHE A 113 0.03 -12.32 12.20
CA PHE A 113 0.49 -11.94 13.54
C PHE A 113 1.68 -12.79 14.06
N GLY A 114 2.54 -13.23 13.14
CA GLY A 114 3.70 -14.08 13.42
C GLY A 114 3.41 -15.59 13.50
N ASN A 115 2.15 -16.02 13.42
CA ASN A 115 1.74 -17.42 13.46
C ASN A 115 1.40 -17.94 12.07
N TRP A 116 1.73 -19.20 11.78
CA TRP A 116 1.38 -19.84 10.51
C TRP A 116 -0.14 -19.97 10.35
N ALA A 117 -0.71 -19.36 9.31
CA ALA A 117 -2.16 -19.38 9.07
C ALA A 117 -2.64 -20.47 8.10
N GLY A 118 -1.71 -21.28 7.58
CA GLY A 118 -2.02 -22.25 6.53
C GLY A 118 -2.34 -21.58 5.19
N GLN A 119 -3.04 -22.31 4.33
CA GLN A 119 -3.43 -21.79 3.02
C GLN A 119 -4.50 -20.69 3.14
N LEU A 120 -4.23 -19.59 2.46
CA LEU A 120 -5.10 -18.45 2.23
C LEU A 120 -5.44 -18.41 0.73
N GLY A 121 -5.19 -17.29 0.07
CA GLY A 121 -5.48 -17.04 -1.33
C GLY A 121 -6.42 -15.87 -1.52
N ASP A 122 -6.66 -15.56 -2.79
CA ASP A 122 -7.58 -14.54 -3.27
C ASP A 122 -9.03 -14.93 -2.92
N GLY A 123 -9.42 -14.79 -1.66
CA GLY A 123 -10.71 -15.27 -1.14
C GLY A 123 -11.94 -14.44 -1.52
N ARG A 124 -11.72 -13.25 -2.08
CA ARG A 124 -12.77 -12.34 -2.57
C ARG A 124 -12.24 -11.48 -3.71
N VAL A 125 -11.22 -11.99 -4.36
CA VAL A 125 -10.37 -11.25 -5.29
C VAL A 125 -10.27 -12.08 -6.56
N ILE A 126 -10.39 -11.43 -7.71
CA ILE A 126 -10.29 -12.08 -9.02
C ILE A 126 -9.44 -11.21 -9.92
N ASN A 127 -8.35 -11.77 -10.41
CA ASN A 127 -7.45 -11.18 -11.40
C ASN A 127 -8.10 -11.31 -12.77
N LEU A 128 -8.05 -10.26 -13.59
CA LEU A 128 -8.69 -10.24 -14.90
C LEU A 128 -7.68 -10.48 -16.02
N PHE A 129 -6.65 -9.62 -16.10
CA PHE A 129 -5.63 -9.61 -17.13
C PHE A 129 -4.52 -8.62 -16.76
N THR A 130 -3.37 -8.73 -17.43
CA THR A 130 -2.33 -7.70 -17.48
C THR A 130 -2.58 -6.81 -18.69
N THR A 131 -2.41 -5.50 -18.55
CA THR A 131 -2.46 -4.54 -19.66
C THR A 131 -1.23 -3.66 -19.67
N THR A 132 -0.73 -3.32 -20.86
CA THR A 132 0.49 -2.53 -21.02
C THR A 132 0.19 -1.19 -21.67
N ASN A 133 0.70 -0.10 -21.10
CA ASN A 133 0.67 1.21 -21.73
C ASN A 133 1.61 1.18 -22.96
N PRO A 134 1.11 1.32 -24.20
CA PRO A 134 1.92 1.18 -25.39
C PRO A 134 2.94 2.33 -25.59
N THR A 135 2.80 3.44 -24.87
CA THR A 135 3.72 4.59 -24.96
C THR A 135 4.86 4.49 -23.95
N THR A 136 4.56 4.09 -22.71
CA THR A 136 5.57 4.02 -21.64
C THR A 136 6.16 2.62 -21.46
N GLY A 137 5.49 1.58 -21.95
CA GLY A 137 5.85 0.19 -21.71
C GLY A 137 5.45 -0.34 -20.33
N GLU A 138 4.87 0.50 -19.47
CA GLU A 138 4.45 0.11 -18.12
C GLU A 138 3.29 -0.90 -18.17
N ALA A 139 3.40 -1.99 -17.42
CA ALA A 139 2.40 -3.04 -17.33
C ALA A 139 1.65 -2.99 -15.99
N PHE A 140 0.36 -3.31 -16.05
CA PHE A 140 -0.56 -3.28 -14.92
C PHE A 140 -1.41 -4.56 -14.90
N ASP A 141 -1.27 -5.36 -13.85
CA ASP A 141 -2.17 -6.46 -13.52
C ASP A 141 -3.46 -5.89 -12.92
N VAL A 142 -4.58 -6.07 -13.62
CA VAL A 142 -5.90 -5.59 -13.19
C VAL A 142 -6.63 -6.67 -12.40
N GLN A 143 -7.13 -6.28 -11.23
CA GLN A 143 -7.74 -7.20 -10.26
C GLN A 143 -8.99 -6.58 -9.63
N LEU A 144 -10.03 -7.38 -9.38
CA LEU A 144 -11.25 -6.94 -8.73
C LEU A 144 -11.34 -7.49 -7.30
N LYS A 145 -11.47 -6.62 -6.31
CA LYS A 145 -11.73 -6.98 -4.92
C LYS A 145 -13.21 -6.83 -4.59
N GLY A 146 -13.80 -7.84 -3.96
CA GLY A 146 -15.24 -7.96 -3.74
C GLY A 146 -16.00 -8.61 -4.90
N ALA A 147 -15.31 -9.34 -5.77
CA ALA A 147 -15.83 -9.89 -7.02
C ALA A 147 -16.59 -11.22 -6.88
N GLY A 148 -16.80 -11.71 -5.66
CA GLY A 148 -17.51 -12.95 -5.38
C GLY A 148 -16.62 -14.01 -4.74
N ARG A 149 -17.22 -15.17 -4.42
CA ARG A 149 -16.50 -16.27 -3.77
C ARG A 149 -15.54 -16.94 -4.72
N THR A 150 -14.47 -17.47 -4.16
CA THR A 150 -13.44 -18.25 -4.85
C THR A 150 -13.18 -19.52 -4.04
N PRO A 151 -12.38 -20.48 -4.55
CA PRO A 151 -11.98 -21.64 -3.76
C PRO A 151 -11.20 -21.29 -2.48
N TYR A 152 -10.77 -20.04 -2.36
CA TYR A 152 -9.93 -19.54 -1.26
C TYR A 152 -10.71 -18.64 -0.30
N SER A 153 -12.04 -18.49 -0.49
CA SER A 153 -12.88 -17.69 0.41
C SER A 153 -12.89 -18.21 1.85
N ARG A 154 -12.48 -19.47 2.07
CA ARG A 154 -12.65 -20.16 3.36
C ARG A 154 -14.12 -20.08 3.78
N PHE A 155 -14.40 -19.38 4.88
CA PHE A 155 -15.76 -19.15 5.40
C PHE A 155 -16.35 -17.79 4.99
N GLY A 156 -15.62 -16.99 4.20
CA GLY A 156 -16.04 -15.67 3.76
C GLY A 156 -17.07 -15.69 2.63
N ASP A 157 -17.80 -14.59 2.51
CA ASP A 157 -18.87 -14.39 1.51
C ASP A 157 -18.38 -13.93 0.13
N GLY A 158 -17.07 -13.70 -0.05
CA GLY A 158 -16.50 -13.24 -1.31
C GLY A 158 -16.76 -11.76 -1.63
N LYS A 159 -17.35 -11.00 -0.69
CA LYS A 159 -17.75 -9.60 -0.88
C LYS A 159 -16.80 -8.64 -0.16
N ALA A 160 -16.79 -7.39 -0.63
CA ALA A 160 -16.18 -6.26 0.06
C ALA A 160 -17.27 -5.22 0.33
N VAL A 161 -17.24 -4.59 1.51
CA VAL A 161 -18.22 -3.55 1.85
C VAL A 161 -17.78 -2.19 1.30
N LEU A 162 -18.73 -1.27 1.11
CA LEU A 162 -18.50 0.05 0.55
C LEU A 162 -17.51 0.87 1.37
N ARG A 163 -17.59 0.79 2.71
CA ARG A 163 -16.66 1.51 3.61
C ARG A 163 -15.20 1.10 3.41
N SER A 164 -14.91 -0.20 3.33
CA SER A 164 -13.55 -0.72 3.15
C SER A 164 -13.04 -0.42 1.74
N SER A 165 -13.95 -0.48 0.77
CA SER A 165 -13.66 -0.18 -0.63
C SER A 165 -13.30 1.30 -0.87
N ILE A 166 -13.99 2.25 -0.22
CA ILE A 166 -13.66 3.68 -0.27
C ILE A 166 -12.27 3.93 0.34
N ARG A 167 -12.01 3.33 1.51
CA ARG A 167 -10.72 3.44 2.20
C ARG A 167 -9.57 2.96 1.33
N GLU A 168 -9.71 1.77 0.75
CA GLU A 168 -8.68 1.19 -0.13
C GLU A 168 -8.50 2.00 -1.42
N PHE A 169 -9.58 2.46 -2.03
CA PHE A 169 -9.52 3.29 -3.24
C PHE A 169 -8.72 4.58 -3.00
N LEU A 170 -9.03 5.32 -1.94
CA LEU A 170 -8.36 6.58 -1.62
C LEU A 170 -6.93 6.38 -1.10
N ALA A 171 -6.69 5.36 -0.27
CA ALA A 171 -5.36 5.08 0.27
C ALA A 171 -4.34 4.74 -0.83
N SER A 172 -4.75 3.91 -1.77
CA SER A 172 -3.92 3.49 -2.92
C SER A 172 -3.44 4.71 -3.72
N GLU A 173 -4.35 5.64 -4.02
CA GLU A 173 -4.02 6.82 -4.82
C GLU A 173 -3.30 7.89 -4.01
N TYR A 174 -3.60 8.03 -2.72
CA TYR A 174 -2.92 8.98 -1.83
C TYR A 174 -1.46 8.58 -1.60
N LEU A 175 -1.19 7.30 -1.31
CA LEU A 175 0.18 6.79 -1.18
C LEU A 175 0.98 7.00 -2.46
N HIS A 176 0.37 6.73 -3.63
CA HIS A 176 1.01 7.00 -4.90
C HIS A 176 1.30 8.50 -5.10
N ALA A 177 0.36 9.37 -4.74
CA ALA A 177 0.55 10.82 -4.83
C ALA A 177 1.69 11.32 -3.93
N LEU A 178 1.92 10.68 -2.77
CA LEU A 178 3.08 10.92 -1.90
C LEU A 178 4.40 10.33 -2.42
N GLY A 179 4.39 9.59 -3.52
CA GLY A 179 5.56 8.89 -4.05
C GLY A 179 5.89 7.57 -3.33
N ILE A 180 5.00 7.09 -2.46
CA ILE A 180 5.18 5.82 -1.72
C ILE A 180 4.83 4.65 -2.67
N PRO A 181 5.73 3.66 -2.83
CA PRO A 181 5.43 2.47 -3.63
C PRO A 181 4.18 1.75 -3.13
N THR A 182 3.18 1.59 -4.00
CA THR A 182 1.86 1.08 -3.61
C THR A 182 1.10 0.47 -4.78
N THR A 183 0.16 -0.43 -4.47
CA THR A 183 -0.89 -0.82 -5.40
C THR A 183 -1.82 0.35 -5.69
N ARG A 184 -2.40 0.39 -6.88
CA ARG A 184 -3.22 1.49 -7.40
C ARG A 184 -4.69 1.10 -7.45
N ALA A 185 -5.58 2.08 -7.47
CA ALA A 185 -7.02 1.84 -7.53
C ALA A 185 -7.64 2.56 -8.75
N LEU A 186 -8.18 1.77 -9.69
CA LEU A 186 -8.73 2.25 -10.96
C LEU A 186 -10.15 2.77 -10.82
N ALA A 187 -11.01 2.03 -10.13
CA ALA A 187 -12.42 2.34 -10.05
C ALA A 187 -13.07 1.79 -8.78
N LEU A 188 -14.12 2.49 -8.33
CA LEU A 188 -14.98 2.09 -7.23
C LEU A 188 -16.41 1.92 -7.75
N SER A 189 -16.95 0.71 -7.66
CA SER A 189 -18.31 0.39 -8.10
C SER A 189 -19.19 -0.05 -6.94
N PHE A 190 -20.33 0.59 -6.76
CA PHE A 190 -21.35 0.27 -5.76
C PHE A 190 -22.41 -0.68 -6.32
N PHE A 191 -22.93 -1.60 -5.50
CA PHE A 191 -23.96 -2.57 -5.88
C PHE A 191 -25.24 -2.35 -5.06
N PRO A 192 -26.22 -1.59 -5.59
CA PRO A 192 -27.51 -1.37 -4.94
C PRO A 192 -28.18 -2.67 -4.47
N GLY A 193 -28.62 -2.71 -3.22
CA GLY A 193 -29.31 -3.87 -2.63
C GLY A 193 -28.43 -5.06 -2.28
N LEU A 194 -27.16 -5.10 -2.72
CA LEU A 194 -26.23 -6.16 -2.34
C LEU A 194 -25.63 -5.82 -0.97
N LEU A 195 -25.98 -6.65 0.02
CA LEU A 195 -25.49 -6.52 1.39
C LEU A 195 -24.54 -7.66 1.77
N ALA A 196 -23.62 -7.36 2.68
CA ALA A 196 -22.76 -8.30 3.37
C ALA A 196 -22.90 -8.11 4.88
N ARG A 197 -22.84 -9.21 5.63
CA ARG A 197 -22.88 -9.17 7.09
C ARG A 197 -21.46 -9.01 7.63
N ARG A 198 -21.23 -7.94 8.38
CA ARG A 198 -20.08 -7.75 9.27
C ARG A 198 -20.61 -7.64 10.70
N GLU A 199 -20.22 -6.62 11.44
CA GLU A 199 -20.87 -6.26 12.71
C GLU A 199 -22.35 -5.87 12.48
N ARG A 200 -22.63 -5.30 11.31
CA ARG A 200 -23.97 -4.96 10.81
C ARG A 200 -24.12 -5.38 9.35
N MET A 201 -25.32 -5.22 8.80
CA MET A 201 -25.54 -5.35 7.35
C MET A 201 -24.99 -4.10 6.67
N GLU A 202 -24.08 -4.30 5.72
CA GLU A 202 -23.38 -3.20 5.05
C GLU A 202 -23.48 -3.33 3.52
N PRO A 203 -23.60 -2.19 2.81
CA PRO A 203 -23.63 -2.18 1.35
C PRO A 203 -22.32 -2.68 0.77
N CYS A 204 -22.41 -3.40 -0.34
CA CYS A 204 -21.24 -3.97 -1.03
C CYS A 204 -20.72 -3.06 -2.15
N ALA A 205 -19.43 -3.21 -2.41
CA ALA A 205 -18.75 -2.56 -3.52
C ALA A 205 -17.71 -3.50 -4.15
N ILE A 206 -17.24 -3.13 -5.34
CA ILE A 206 -16.02 -3.63 -5.95
C ILE A 206 -15.03 -2.49 -6.09
N VAL A 207 -13.77 -2.76 -5.72
CA VAL A 207 -12.62 -1.93 -6.12
C VAL A 207 -11.90 -2.64 -7.25
N ALA A 208 -11.79 -2.00 -8.40
CA ALA A 208 -10.85 -2.41 -9.44
C ALA A 208 -9.47 -1.86 -9.08
N ARG A 209 -8.51 -2.74 -8.86
CA ARG A 209 -7.13 -2.46 -8.45
C ARG A 209 -6.18 -2.73 -9.59
N ALA A 210 -5.02 -2.08 -9.56
CA ALA A 210 -3.93 -2.33 -10.49
C ALA A 210 -2.59 -2.36 -9.76
N ALA A 211 -1.67 -3.20 -10.19
CA ALA A 211 -0.30 -3.23 -9.69
C ALA A 211 0.64 -3.70 -10.79
N ALA A 212 1.94 -3.43 -10.66
CA ALA A 212 2.94 -4.04 -11.54
C ALA A 212 2.99 -5.57 -11.38
N SER A 213 2.68 -6.08 -10.18
CA SER A 213 2.55 -7.50 -9.89
C SER A 213 1.80 -7.72 -8.57
N TRP A 214 1.07 -8.83 -8.48
CA TRP A 214 0.39 -9.29 -7.26
C TRP A 214 1.15 -10.37 -6.48
N ILE A 215 2.41 -10.65 -6.84
CA ILE A 215 3.24 -11.64 -6.13
C ILE A 215 3.60 -11.13 -4.72
N ARG A 216 3.40 -12.01 -3.74
CA ARG A 216 3.57 -11.75 -2.30
C ARG A 216 4.55 -12.76 -1.69
N VAL A 217 5.18 -12.40 -0.57
CA VAL A 217 6.00 -13.34 0.23
C VAL A 217 5.22 -14.61 0.59
N GLY A 218 3.94 -14.46 0.93
CA GLY A 218 3.04 -15.57 1.23
C GLY A 218 2.89 -16.64 0.13
N MET A 219 3.22 -16.32 -1.13
CA MET A 219 3.25 -17.32 -2.21
C MET A 219 4.45 -18.26 -2.07
N PHE A 220 5.62 -17.73 -1.68
CA PHE A 220 6.82 -18.53 -1.40
C PHE A 220 6.62 -19.38 -0.14
N ASP A 221 6.04 -18.79 0.90
CA ASP A 221 5.67 -19.50 2.13
C ASP A 221 4.81 -20.75 1.83
N LEU A 222 3.85 -20.63 0.90
CA LEU A 222 2.97 -21.72 0.51
C LEU A 222 3.74 -22.89 -0.14
N HIS A 223 4.63 -22.61 -1.09
CA HIS A 223 5.41 -23.64 -1.76
C HIS A 223 6.38 -24.32 -0.79
N ARG A 224 7.02 -23.56 0.11
CA ARG A 224 7.85 -24.10 1.18
C ARG A 224 7.05 -25.06 2.07
N TRP A 225 5.87 -24.64 2.53
CA TRP A 225 5.01 -25.46 3.39
C TRP A 225 4.55 -26.76 2.71
N ARG A 226 4.23 -26.71 1.42
CA ARG A 226 3.86 -27.88 0.61
C ARG A 226 5.03 -28.79 0.27
N ARG A 227 6.28 -28.35 0.50
CA ARG A 227 7.50 -28.98 -0.03
C ARG A 227 7.47 -29.10 -1.56
N ASP A 228 6.85 -28.12 -2.21
CA ASP A 228 6.66 -28.09 -3.66
C ASP A 228 7.84 -27.36 -4.32
N ARG A 229 8.96 -28.08 -4.49
CA ARG A 229 10.19 -27.54 -5.10
C ARG A 229 9.97 -27.06 -6.52
N LYS A 230 9.23 -27.84 -7.32
CA LYS A 230 8.91 -27.45 -8.70
C LYS A 230 8.15 -26.12 -8.73
N GLY A 231 7.10 -25.98 -7.93
CA GLY A 231 6.35 -24.73 -7.84
C GLY A 231 7.16 -23.57 -7.27
N MET A 232 8.06 -23.82 -6.31
CA MET A 232 9.00 -22.81 -5.80
C MET A 232 9.92 -22.29 -6.91
N LEU A 233 10.49 -23.18 -7.72
CA LEU A 233 11.35 -22.82 -8.85
C LEU A 233 10.57 -22.03 -9.91
N GLU A 234 9.38 -22.51 -10.31
CA GLU A 234 8.49 -21.83 -11.26
C GLU A 234 8.14 -20.41 -10.77
N LEU A 235 7.81 -20.25 -9.48
CA LEU A 235 7.49 -18.95 -8.89
C LEU A 235 8.70 -18.03 -8.84
N ALA A 236 9.88 -18.54 -8.45
CA ALA A 236 11.10 -17.74 -8.37
C ALA A 236 11.54 -17.25 -9.76
N ASP A 237 11.55 -18.14 -10.76
CA ASP A 237 11.88 -17.79 -12.14
C ASP A 237 10.84 -16.82 -12.73
N TYR A 238 9.54 -17.05 -12.50
CA TYR A 238 8.51 -16.08 -12.88
C TYR A 238 8.71 -14.71 -12.21
N THR A 239 9.12 -14.68 -10.94
CA THR A 239 9.37 -13.42 -10.26
C THR A 239 10.55 -12.68 -10.90
N ILE A 240 11.60 -13.39 -11.31
CA ILE A 240 12.75 -12.78 -12.00
C ILE A 240 12.32 -12.27 -13.39
N ASP A 241 11.75 -13.14 -14.22
CA ASP A 241 11.52 -12.84 -15.63
C ASP A 241 10.24 -12.03 -15.87
N GLY A 242 9.16 -12.38 -15.17
CA GLY A 242 7.85 -11.76 -15.32
C GLY A 242 7.65 -10.51 -14.48
N VAL A 243 8.19 -10.46 -13.25
CA VAL A 243 8.00 -9.32 -12.33
C VAL A 243 9.15 -8.33 -12.41
N PHE A 244 10.40 -8.80 -12.38
CA PHE A 244 11.58 -7.94 -12.51
C PHE A 244 12.04 -7.74 -13.95
N SER A 245 11.34 -8.32 -14.94
CA SER A 245 11.70 -8.20 -16.37
C SER A 245 13.13 -8.68 -16.67
N GLY A 246 13.56 -9.75 -16.00
CA GLY A 246 14.83 -10.44 -16.20
C GLY A 246 15.93 -10.07 -15.20
N GLU A 247 16.98 -10.90 -15.19
CA GLU A 247 18.07 -10.79 -14.23
C GLU A 247 18.80 -9.44 -14.26
N ALA A 248 18.84 -8.74 -15.38
CA ALA A 248 19.56 -7.46 -15.50
C ALA A 248 19.04 -6.36 -14.54
N ASN A 249 17.79 -6.48 -14.09
CA ASN A 249 17.14 -5.51 -13.19
C ASN A 249 17.21 -5.91 -11.70
N LEU A 250 17.82 -7.06 -11.38
CA LEU A 250 18.10 -7.45 -10.00
C LEU A 250 19.39 -6.79 -9.51
N ASP A 251 19.59 -6.77 -8.19
CA ASP A 251 20.80 -6.23 -7.55
C ASP A 251 22.07 -6.74 -8.26
N PRO A 252 22.99 -5.84 -8.65
CA PRO A 252 24.16 -6.18 -9.46
C PRO A 252 25.15 -7.00 -8.62
N SER A 253 25.38 -8.25 -9.02
CA SER A 253 26.31 -9.18 -8.36
C SER A 253 26.67 -10.31 -9.31
N THR A 254 27.79 -11.00 -9.05
CA THR A 254 28.16 -12.25 -9.73
C THR A 254 27.57 -13.49 -9.06
N GLU A 255 26.80 -13.32 -7.98
CA GLU A 255 26.08 -14.40 -7.29
C GLU A 255 24.92 -14.94 -8.13
N SER A 256 24.38 -16.09 -7.71
CA SER A 256 23.23 -16.70 -8.38
C SER A 256 22.02 -15.76 -8.42
N LYS A 257 21.20 -15.93 -9.46
CA LYS A 257 20.01 -15.10 -9.70
C LYS A 257 19.02 -15.09 -8.54
N TYR A 258 18.96 -16.16 -7.75
CA TYR A 258 18.08 -16.26 -6.58
C TYR A 258 18.58 -15.46 -5.38
N ILE A 259 19.90 -15.40 -5.16
CA ILE A 259 20.49 -14.52 -4.13
C ILE A 259 20.24 -13.06 -4.52
N ARG A 260 20.45 -12.72 -5.80
CA ARG A 260 20.18 -11.39 -6.33
C ARG A 260 18.70 -11.01 -6.24
N LEU A 261 17.80 -11.94 -6.54
CA LEU A 261 16.35 -11.78 -6.35
C LEU A 261 16.02 -11.45 -4.89
N TYR A 262 16.52 -12.26 -3.95
CA TYR A 262 16.27 -12.05 -2.53
C TYR A 262 16.75 -10.68 -2.06
N ARG A 263 17.99 -10.29 -2.40
CA ARG A 263 18.55 -8.98 -2.03
C ARG A 263 17.75 -7.82 -2.63
N THR A 264 17.31 -7.95 -3.87
CA THR A 264 16.46 -6.95 -4.53
C THR A 264 15.15 -6.75 -3.75
N ILE A 265 14.48 -7.84 -3.37
CA ILE A 265 13.23 -7.79 -2.59
C ILE A 265 13.46 -7.17 -1.21
N VAL A 266 14.56 -7.52 -0.54
CA VAL A 266 14.97 -6.95 0.76
C VAL A 266 15.17 -5.44 0.65
N ARG A 267 15.92 -4.97 -0.36
CA ARG A 267 16.18 -3.54 -0.59
C ARG A 267 14.89 -2.76 -0.85
N LEU A 268 14.03 -3.24 -1.75
CA LEU A 268 12.76 -2.57 -2.06
C LEU A 268 11.84 -2.46 -0.84
N ASN A 269 11.79 -3.49 0.00
CA ASN A 269 10.99 -3.46 1.23
C ASN A 269 11.61 -2.54 2.30
N ALA A 270 12.95 -2.45 2.39
CA ALA A 270 13.63 -1.51 3.27
C ALA A 270 13.35 -0.04 2.89
N GLU A 271 13.40 0.27 1.59
CA GLU A 271 13.07 1.60 1.06
C GLU A 271 11.59 1.94 1.30
N SER A 272 10.70 0.99 1.09
CA SER A 272 9.25 1.20 1.22
C SER A 272 8.85 1.47 2.67
N VAL A 273 9.38 0.72 3.63
CA VAL A 273 9.09 0.99 5.05
C VAL A 273 9.76 2.29 5.54
N ALA A 274 10.86 2.74 4.91
CA ALA A 274 11.43 4.07 5.17
C ALA A 274 10.47 5.21 4.79
N TYR A 275 9.77 5.09 3.65
CA TYR A 275 8.69 6.02 3.30
C TYR A 275 7.58 6.02 4.34
N TRP A 276 7.16 4.83 4.81
CA TRP A 276 6.09 4.72 5.78
C TRP A 276 6.44 5.42 7.09
N GLN A 277 7.67 5.24 7.57
CA GLN A 277 8.18 5.97 8.73
C GLN A 277 8.22 7.48 8.46
N ALA A 278 8.82 7.90 7.35
CA ALA A 278 8.98 9.32 7.04
C ALA A 278 7.67 10.09 6.94
N TYR A 279 6.58 9.46 6.48
CA TYR A 279 5.27 10.10 6.30
C TYR A 279 4.24 9.74 7.37
N GLY A 280 4.63 8.95 8.38
CA GLY A 280 3.71 8.54 9.44
C GLY A 280 2.60 7.61 8.95
N PHE A 281 2.84 6.81 7.91
CA PHE A 281 1.87 5.83 7.42
C PHE A 281 2.02 4.51 8.17
N MET A 282 0.92 3.95 8.67
CA MET A 282 0.86 2.59 9.20
C MET A 282 -0.11 1.75 8.38
N ASN A 283 0.38 0.63 7.85
CA ASN A 283 -0.47 -0.30 7.08
C ASN A 283 -1.52 -1.00 7.97
N GLY A 284 -1.12 -1.37 9.20
CA GLY A 284 -1.98 -2.00 10.20
C GLY A 284 -2.02 -3.54 10.18
N VAL A 285 -1.68 -4.20 9.06
CA VAL A 285 -1.66 -5.67 8.96
C VAL A 285 -0.50 -6.14 8.06
N LEU A 286 0.70 -6.16 8.64
CA LEU A 286 1.94 -6.54 7.93
C LEU A 286 2.24 -8.04 8.01
N ASN A 287 1.26 -8.86 7.64
CA ASN A 287 1.44 -10.30 7.46
C ASN A 287 2.31 -10.60 6.22
N THR A 288 2.89 -11.80 6.11
CA THR A 288 3.67 -12.16 4.91
C THR A 288 2.81 -12.29 3.65
N ASP A 289 1.52 -12.61 3.77
CA ASP A 289 0.58 -12.56 2.65
C ASP A 289 0.28 -11.13 2.17
N ASN A 290 0.53 -10.10 3.00
CA ASN A 290 0.38 -8.69 2.65
C ASN A 290 1.73 -8.00 2.35
N THR A 291 2.79 -8.77 2.09
CA THR A 291 4.12 -8.23 1.76
C THR A 291 4.42 -8.48 0.29
N SER A 292 4.46 -7.41 -0.51
CA SER A 292 4.78 -7.48 -1.94
C SER A 292 6.28 -7.74 -2.16
N VAL A 293 6.61 -8.54 -3.18
CA VAL A 293 8.01 -8.72 -3.61
C VAL A 293 8.60 -7.44 -4.22
N LEU A 294 7.75 -6.50 -4.65
CA LEU A 294 8.15 -5.20 -5.19
C LEU A 294 8.21 -4.10 -4.12
N GLY A 295 7.99 -4.43 -2.84
CA GLY A 295 7.90 -3.44 -1.75
C GLY A 295 6.62 -2.59 -1.79
N LEU A 296 5.65 -2.91 -2.64
CA LEU A 296 4.39 -2.16 -2.73
C LEU A 296 3.57 -2.28 -1.45
N ALA A 297 3.14 -1.14 -0.89
CA ALA A 297 2.05 -1.11 0.08
C ALA A 297 0.76 -1.66 -0.56
N ILE A 298 0.17 -2.68 0.08
CA ILE A 298 -0.94 -3.49 -0.44
C ILE A 298 -1.95 -3.81 0.68
N ASP A 299 -3.19 -4.11 0.26
CA ASP A 299 -4.30 -4.60 1.09
C ASP A 299 -4.65 -3.70 2.29
N PHE A 300 -5.19 -2.52 1.96
CA PHE A 300 -5.59 -1.49 2.90
C PHE A 300 -6.86 -1.86 3.69
N GLY A 301 -6.66 -2.41 4.89
CA GLY A 301 -7.72 -2.60 5.89
C GLY A 301 -7.69 -1.49 6.94
N PRO A 302 -7.19 -1.77 8.15
CA PRO A 302 -7.09 -0.80 9.24
C PRO A 302 -5.81 0.03 9.14
N PHE A 303 -5.55 0.68 7.99
CA PHE A 303 -4.43 1.62 7.90
C PHE A 303 -4.78 2.97 8.57
N ALA A 304 -3.76 3.74 8.91
CA ALA A 304 -3.91 5.15 9.23
C ALA A 304 -2.66 5.95 8.86
N PHE A 305 -2.84 7.26 8.71
CA PHE A 305 -1.76 8.22 8.79
C PHE A 305 -1.72 8.78 10.21
N MET A 306 -0.51 9.02 10.70
CA MET A 306 -0.24 9.55 12.02
C MET A 306 -0.87 10.93 12.17
N ASP A 307 -1.75 11.06 13.17
CA ASP A 307 -2.22 12.36 13.64
C ASP A 307 -1.14 12.96 14.54
N ARG A 308 -1.29 12.80 15.86
CA ARG A 308 -0.25 13.14 16.83
C ARG A 308 0.86 12.11 16.77
N PHE A 309 2.10 12.58 16.90
CA PHE A 309 3.23 11.65 16.87
C PHE A 309 3.24 10.74 18.10
N ASP A 310 2.80 9.49 17.92
CA ASP A 310 2.92 8.42 18.89
C ASP A 310 3.61 7.20 18.27
N PRO A 311 4.87 6.92 18.64
CA PRO A 311 5.59 5.77 18.13
C PRO A 311 4.91 4.41 18.41
N MET A 312 4.07 4.33 19.44
CA MET A 312 3.40 3.10 19.85
C MET A 312 2.02 2.92 19.22
N PHE A 313 1.52 3.91 18.48
CA PHE A 313 0.20 3.84 17.88
C PHE A 313 0.11 2.72 16.84
N SER A 314 -0.93 1.89 16.98
CA SER A 314 -1.35 0.90 15.98
C SER A 314 -2.76 1.26 15.52
N PRO A 315 -3.02 1.38 14.20
CA PRO A 315 -4.35 1.72 13.69
C PRO A 315 -5.34 0.55 13.73
N ASN A 316 -4.84 -0.66 13.98
CA ASN A 316 -5.63 -1.87 14.04
C ASN A 316 -6.07 -2.15 15.48
N HIS A 317 -7.38 -2.09 15.74
CA HIS A 317 -7.92 -2.39 17.06
C HIS A 317 -7.75 -3.88 17.47
N ASP A 318 -7.43 -4.77 16.52
CA ASP A 318 -7.18 -6.20 16.77
C ASP A 318 -5.69 -6.47 17.12
N ASP A 319 -4.82 -5.45 17.09
CA ASP A 319 -3.38 -5.57 17.33
C ASP A 319 -3.02 -5.28 18.80
N ASP A 320 -3.55 -6.10 19.72
CA ASP A 320 -3.36 -5.95 21.17
C ASP A 320 -1.89 -5.94 21.60
N LEU A 321 -1.03 -6.66 20.86
CA LEU A 321 0.41 -6.75 21.13
C LEU A 321 1.21 -5.63 20.46
N LEU A 322 0.55 -4.69 19.77
CA LEU A 322 1.17 -3.59 19.03
C LEU A 322 2.24 -4.07 18.06
N ARG A 323 2.07 -5.28 17.50
CA ARG A 323 3.01 -5.91 16.57
C ARG A 323 3.20 -5.02 15.35
N TYR A 324 2.13 -4.39 14.88
CA TYR A 324 2.09 -3.56 13.68
C TYR A 324 2.04 -2.05 13.98
N SER A 325 2.38 -1.64 15.21
CA SER A 325 2.54 -0.23 15.57
C SER A 325 3.57 0.49 14.71
N TYR A 326 3.48 1.82 14.63
CA TYR A 326 4.38 2.67 13.85
C TYR A 326 5.86 2.29 14.04
N LYS A 327 6.33 2.23 15.30
CA LYS A 327 7.72 1.90 15.65
C LYS A 327 8.14 0.51 15.18
N ASN A 328 7.23 -0.45 15.16
CA ASN A 328 7.55 -1.85 14.89
C ASN A 328 7.54 -2.21 13.40
N GLN A 329 6.99 -1.36 12.51
CA GLN A 329 6.91 -1.67 11.08
C GLN A 329 8.27 -2.07 10.45
N PRO A 330 9.41 -1.38 10.69
CA PRO A 330 10.70 -1.78 10.13
C PRO A 330 11.12 -3.19 10.57
N SER A 331 11.00 -3.49 11.86
CA SER A 331 11.35 -4.81 12.41
C SER A 331 10.45 -5.93 11.90
N VAL A 332 9.16 -5.65 11.71
CA VAL A 332 8.20 -6.61 11.14
C VAL A 332 8.49 -6.89 9.66
N ILE A 333 8.79 -5.85 8.87
CA ILE A 333 9.16 -6.05 7.47
C ILE A 333 10.44 -6.85 7.37
N TRP A 334 11.45 -6.58 8.21
CA TRP A 334 12.64 -7.42 8.29
C TRP A 334 12.29 -8.87 8.65
N TRP A 335 11.40 -9.09 9.63
CA TRP A 335 10.93 -10.44 9.97
C TRP A 335 10.27 -11.15 8.77
N ASN A 336 9.49 -10.43 7.96
CA ASN A 336 8.91 -10.98 6.72
C ASN A 336 10.00 -11.31 5.69
N MET A 337 11.07 -10.51 5.60
CA MET A 337 12.23 -10.81 4.74
C MET A 337 13.01 -12.04 5.20
N VAL A 338 13.08 -12.28 6.52
CA VAL A 338 13.64 -13.54 7.05
C VAL A 338 12.76 -14.72 6.64
N ARG A 339 11.42 -14.63 6.76
CA ARG A 339 10.51 -15.69 6.29
C ARG A 339 10.68 -16.00 4.80
N LEU A 340 10.80 -14.97 3.97
CA LEU A 340 11.09 -15.13 2.54
C LEU A 340 12.43 -15.85 2.31
N GLY A 341 13.49 -15.42 3.00
CA GLY A 341 14.82 -16.02 2.89
C GLY A 341 14.79 -17.50 3.27
N GLU A 342 14.12 -17.85 4.36
CA GLU A 342 13.95 -19.24 4.76
C GLU A 342 13.10 -20.06 3.78
N ALA A 343 12.11 -19.46 3.11
CA ALA A 343 11.34 -20.10 2.05
C ALA A 343 12.19 -20.38 0.80
N LEU A 344 13.09 -19.44 0.47
CA LEU A 344 14.04 -19.55 -0.63
C LEU A 344 15.31 -20.33 -0.25
N GLY A 345 15.48 -20.80 0.99
CA GLY A 345 16.77 -21.26 1.52
C GLY A 345 17.48 -22.28 0.63
N GLU A 346 16.75 -23.27 0.11
CA GLU A 346 17.32 -24.26 -0.81
C GLU A 346 17.79 -23.65 -2.15
N LEU A 347 17.11 -22.60 -2.65
CA LEU A 347 17.52 -21.87 -3.85
C LEU A 347 18.69 -20.91 -3.58
N LEU A 348 18.76 -20.32 -2.38
CA LEU A 348 19.87 -19.45 -1.97
C LEU A 348 21.19 -20.21 -1.84
N ALA A 349 21.13 -21.51 -1.57
CA ALA A 349 22.31 -22.37 -1.51
C ALA A 349 22.95 -22.63 -2.89
N ILE A 350 22.29 -22.27 -4.00
CA ILE A 350 22.80 -22.52 -5.36
C ILE A 350 23.97 -21.58 -5.67
N GLU A 351 25.14 -22.17 -5.92
CA GLU A 351 26.37 -21.42 -6.23
C GLU A 351 26.52 -21.10 -7.73
N THR A 352 26.08 -22.01 -8.61
CA THR A 352 26.22 -21.88 -10.07
C THR A 352 24.93 -22.28 -10.79
N ASN A 353 24.69 -21.69 -11.96
CA ASN A 353 23.48 -21.92 -12.76
C ASN A 353 23.57 -23.16 -13.69
N GLU A 354 24.69 -23.90 -13.73
CA GLU A 354 24.83 -25.08 -14.59
C GLU A 354 24.41 -26.36 -13.86
N GLY A 355 23.48 -27.14 -14.44
CA GLY A 355 23.03 -28.43 -13.89
C GLY A 355 22.25 -28.36 -12.57
N TYR A 356 22.05 -27.17 -11.99
CA TYR A 356 21.43 -27.01 -10.67
C TYR A 356 19.96 -27.42 -10.62
N VAL A 357 19.20 -27.20 -11.71
CA VAL A 357 17.75 -27.47 -11.71
C VAL A 357 17.50 -28.94 -11.41
N ASP A 358 18.27 -29.83 -12.03
CA ASP A 358 18.14 -31.27 -11.83
C ASP A 358 18.49 -31.66 -10.39
N ARG A 359 19.61 -31.14 -9.87
CA ARG A 359 20.00 -31.34 -8.46
C ARG A 359 18.92 -30.84 -7.49
N TYR A 360 18.44 -29.61 -7.67
CA TYR A 360 17.44 -28.99 -6.80
C TYR A 360 16.15 -29.81 -6.76
N LEU A 361 15.70 -30.32 -7.92
CA LEU A 361 14.45 -31.07 -8.02
C LEU A 361 14.58 -32.50 -7.45
N ASN A 362 15.75 -33.13 -7.56
CA ASN A 362 15.89 -34.57 -7.29
C ASN A 362 16.70 -34.90 -6.02
N GLU A 363 17.54 -34.00 -5.52
CA GLU A 363 18.47 -34.26 -4.42
C GLU A 363 18.12 -33.42 -3.17
N PRO A 364 18.22 -34.00 -1.95
CA PRO A 364 18.03 -33.22 -0.73
C PRO A 364 19.13 -32.16 -0.59
N THR A 365 18.80 -31.02 0.01
CA THR A 365 19.76 -29.96 0.31
C THR A 365 20.64 -30.40 1.47
N ASP A 366 21.97 -30.34 1.31
CA ASP A 366 22.92 -30.72 2.35
C ASP A 366 23.10 -29.64 3.43
N ASP A 367 23.69 -30.03 4.57
CA ASP A 367 23.86 -29.13 5.72
C ASP A 367 24.78 -27.92 5.43
N ILE A 368 25.74 -28.05 4.51
CA ILE A 368 26.65 -26.97 4.13
C ILE A 368 25.87 -25.92 3.32
N SER A 369 25.05 -26.39 2.38
CA SER A 369 24.13 -25.59 1.59
C SER A 369 23.12 -24.83 2.46
N ILE A 370 22.56 -25.48 3.49
CA ILE A 370 21.66 -24.84 4.47
C ILE A 370 22.39 -23.72 5.22
N LYS A 371 23.57 -24.02 5.78
CA LYS A 371 24.37 -23.04 6.52
C LYS A 371 24.73 -21.81 5.67
N ARG A 372 25.07 -22.02 4.39
CA ARG A 372 25.33 -20.93 3.45
C ARG A 372 24.10 -20.04 3.27
N ALA A 373 22.91 -20.63 3.14
CA ALA A 373 21.67 -19.86 3.04
C ALA A 373 21.41 -19.03 4.30
N GLU A 374 21.67 -19.58 5.49
CA GLU A 374 21.59 -18.86 6.77
C GLU A 374 22.54 -17.65 6.80
N GLU A 375 23.81 -17.83 6.41
CA GLU A 375 24.80 -16.76 6.32
C GLU A 375 24.38 -15.63 5.36
N ILE A 376 23.75 -15.98 4.22
CA ILE A 376 23.20 -15.00 3.26
C ILE A 376 22.06 -14.20 3.89
N ILE A 377 21.13 -14.88 4.59
CA ILE A 377 19.99 -14.23 5.25
C ILE A 377 20.48 -13.29 6.37
N GLU A 378 21.39 -13.76 7.21
CA GLU A 378 21.98 -12.96 8.30
C GLU A 378 22.74 -11.75 7.75
N GLY A 379 23.53 -11.94 6.69
CA GLY A 379 24.26 -10.85 6.01
C GLY A 379 23.34 -9.77 5.44
N CYS A 380 22.11 -10.13 5.05
CA CYS A 380 21.13 -9.18 4.53
C CYS A 380 20.52 -8.26 5.60
N SER A 381 20.68 -8.58 6.90
CA SER A 381 20.19 -7.73 8.00
C SER A 381 20.84 -6.34 7.96
N ASN A 382 22.17 -6.30 7.79
CA ASN A 382 22.92 -5.05 7.68
C ASN A 382 22.50 -4.27 6.43
N ASN A 383 22.32 -4.96 5.30
CA ASN A 383 21.86 -4.32 4.06
C ASN A 383 20.48 -3.70 4.24
N PHE A 384 19.53 -4.41 4.84
CA PHE A 384 18.19 -3.88 5.15
C PHE A 384 18.28 -2.62 6.00
N GLN A 385 19.03 -2.67 7.11
CA GLN A 385 19.18 -1.53 8.01
C GLN A 385 19.83 -0.33 7.31
N SER A 386 20.91 -0.55 6.56
CA SER A 386 21.59 0.52 5.83
C SER A 386 20.71 1.16 4.77
N GLN A 387 19.98 0.37 3.99
CA GLN A 387 19.06 0.88 2.96
C GLN A 387 17.88 1.64 3.56
N PHE A 388 17.28 1.09 4.63
CA PHE A 388 16.22 1.77 5.38
C PHE A 388 16.71 3.10 5.94
N LEU A 389 17.85 3.13 6.63
CA LEU A 389 18.38 4.35 7.23
C LEU A 389 18.76 5.39 6.17
N ALA A 390 19.39 4.97 5.06
CA ALA A 390 19.76 5.86 3.97
C ALA A 390 18.51 6.53 3.38
N LYS A 391 17.47 5.75 3.07
CA LYS A 391 16.23 6.29 2.50
C LYS A 391 15.42 7.10 3.51
N TYR A 392 15.35 6.68 4.77
CA TYR A 392 14.66 7.44 5.82
C TYR A 392 15.35 8.79 6.06
N THR A 393 16.68 8.80 6.15
CA THR A 393 17.45 10.05 6.30
C THR A 393 17.25 10.97 5.11
N GLU A 394 17.29 10.44 3.89
CA GLU A 394 16.98 11.21 2.69
C GLU A 394 15.63 11.93 2.78
N LEU A 395 14.57 11.18 3.07
CA LEU A 395 13.21 11.70 3.10
C LEU A 395 13.06 12.73 4.23
N MET A 396 13.59 12.45 5.42
CA MET A 396 13.49 13.37 6.54
C MET A 396 14.30 14.65 6.31
N SER A 397 15.47 14.57 5.66
CA SER A 397 16.23 15.76 5.25
C SER A 397 15.42 16.62 4.26
N GLN A 398 14.76 16.01 3.28
CA GLN A 398 13.88 16.72 2.34
C GLN A 398 12.69 17.36 3.07
N ARG A 399 12.03 16.63 3.97
CA ARG A 399 10.92 17.15 4.79
C ARG A 399 11.35 18.31 5.69
N LEU A 400 12.62 18.36 6.07
CA LEU A 400 13.25 19.47 6.81
C LEU A 400 13.87 20.54 5.90
N GLY A 401 13.73 20.48 4.58
CA GLY A 401 14.30 21.47 3.66
C GLY A 401 15.83 21.61 3.74
N LEU A 402 16.54 20.53 4.13
CA LEU A 402 18.00 20.51 4.21
C LEU A 402 18.59 20.20 2.83
N LYS A 403 19.48 21.06 2.33
CA LYS A 403 20.15 20.90 1.03
C LYS A 403 21.26 19.86 1.07
N THR A 404 21.91 19.73 2.22
CA THR A 404 22.99 18.78 2.45
C THR A 404 22.63 17.83 3.59
N ARG A 405 23.17 16.61 3.56
CA ARG A 405 22.94 15.60 4.61
C ARG A 405 24.22 15.43 5.41
N GLN A 406 24.10 15.44 6.73
CA GLN A 406 25.19 15.07 7.64
C GLN A 406 24.73 13.92 8.53
N GLU A 407 25.62 12.98 8.83
CA GLU A 407 25.31 11.87 9.76
C GLU A 407 24.80 12.39 11.12
N SER A 408 25.27 13.57 11.54
CA SER A 408 24.88 14.16 12.81
C SER A 408 23.46 14.76 12.83
N ASP A 409 22.83 14.99 11.67
CA ASP A 409 21.50 15.60 11.56
C ASP A 409 20.46 14.76 12.28
N PHE A 410 20.57 13.44 12.20
CA PHE A 410 19.64 12.53 12.86
C PHE A 410 19.68 12.71 14.38
N LYS A 411 20.87 12.62 14.97
CA LYS A 411 21.06 12.67 16.42
C LYS A 411 20.85 14.06 17.00
N LYS A 412 21.29 15.11 16.30
CA LYS A 412 21.32 16.48 16.82
C LYS A 412 20.07 17.30 16.50
N LEU A 413 19.31 16.92 15.47
CA LEU A 413 18.16 17.68 15.02
C LEU A 413 16.89 16.83 14.96
N LEU A 414 16.92 15.70 14.23
CA LEU A 414 15.69 14.93 14.02
C LEU A 414 15.19 14.25 15.31
N ASN A 415 16.07 13.59 16.08
CA ASN A 415 15.67 12.95 17.34
C ASN A 415 15.07 13.98 18.34
N PRO A 416 15.74 15.12 18.62
CA PRO A 416 15.14 16.17 19.46
C PRO A 416 13.79 16.69 18.95
N LEU A 417 13.61 16.81 17.62
CA LEU A 417 12.33 17.19 17.04
C LEU A 417 11.27 16.13 17.33
N LEU A 418 11.53 14.85 17.02
CA LEU A 418 10.58 13.75 17.24
C LEU A 418 10.24 13.55 18.72
N ASP A 419 11.22 13.67 19.62
CA ASP A 419 10.99 13.65 21.06
C ASP A 419 10.06 14.78 21.49
N CYS A 420 10.29 15.99 20.96
CA CYS A 420 9.40 17.12 21.18
C CYS A 420 7.98 16.85 20.63
N LEU A 421 7.84 16.30 19.41
CA LEU A 421 6.52 15.99 18.84
C LEU A 421 5.75 15.01 19.71
N LYS A 422 6.45 14.00 20.24
CA LYS A 422 5.87 12.97 21.11
C LYS A 422 5.41 13.58 22.44
N GLU A 423 6.31 14.28 23.14
CA GLU A 423 6.03 14.81 24.48
C GLU A 423 4.99 15.93 24.45
N ALA A 424 4.99 16.74 23.40
CA ALA A 424 4.02 17.81 23.18
C ALA A 424 2.77 17.34 22.41
N GLU A 425 2.66 16.06 22.04
CA GLU A 425 1.54 15.50 21.27
C GLU A 425 1.18 16.38 20.05
N LEU A 426 2.19 16.77 19.28
CA LEU A 426 2.04 17.61 18.10
C LEU A 426 1.65 16.74 16.90
N ASP A 427 0.88 17.33 15.99
CA ASP A 427 0.49 16.67 14.74
C ASP A 427 1.74 16.45 13.87
N TYR A 428 1.98 15.18 13.52
CA TYR A 428 3.21 14.75 12.88
C TYR A 428 3.43 15.44 11.54
N ASN A 429 2.42 15.44 10.68
CA ASN A 429 2.56 15.96 9.31
C ASN A 429 2.43 17.49 9.24
N ILE A 430 1.53 18.08 10.03
CA ILE A 430 1.32 19.53 10.07
C ILE A 430 2.58 20.25 10.55
N VAL A 431 3.35 19.67 11.48
CA VAL A 431 4.59 20.32 11.96
C VAL A 431 5.58 20.54 10.82
N PHE A 432 5.84 19.54 9.97
CA PHE A 432 6.73 19.73 8.82
C PHE A 432 6.19 20.76 7.82
N ARG A 433 4.86 20.79 7.63
CA ARG A 433 4.22 21.78 6.76
C ARG A 433 4.37 23.21 7.31
N ARG A 434 4.09 23.41 8.61
CA ARG A 434 4.26 24.71 9.28
C ARG A 434 5.72 25.15 9.33
N LEU A 435 6.66 24.22 9.48
CA LEU A 435 8.08 24.51 9.49
C LEU A 435 8.55 25.20 8.20
N GLY A 436 7.97 24.84 7.06
CA GLY A 436 8.23 25.49 5.77
C GLY A 436 7.79 26.96 5.73
N ASN A 437 6.77 27.33 6.50
CA ASN A 437 6.19 28.68 6.51
C ASN A 437 6.88 29.64 7.51
N ILE A 438 7.88 29.17 8.26
CA ILE A 438 8.60 30.02 9.23
C ILE A 438 9.69 30.80 8.52
N ALA A 439 9.74 32.11 8.79
CA ALA A 439 10.87 32.96 8.38
C ALA A 439 12.01 32.86 9.41
N PHE A 440 13.05 32.09 9.09
CA PHE A 440 14.24 31.96 9.93
C PHE A 440 15.29 33.04 9.64
N PHE A 441 15.22 33.70 8.48
CA PHE A 441 16.19 34.72 8.06
C PHE A 441 15.47 35.97 7.56
N PRO A 442 14.65 36.63 8.42
CA PRO A 442 13.88 37.79 8.00
C PRO A 442 14.79 38.99 7.66
N ASN A 443 14.40 39.76 6.63
CA ASN A 443 15.10 40.99 6.22
C ASN A 443 15.13 42.07 7.32
N SER A 444 14.19 42.03 8.27
CA SER A 444 14.12 42.94 9.42
C SER A 444 13.48 42.24 10.62
N GLY A 445 13.98 42.53 11.83
CA GLY A 445 13.48 41.95 13.08
C GLY A 445 14.34 40.81 13.62
N VAL A 446 14.08 40.41 14.86
CA VAL A 446 14.73 39.25 15.50
C VAL A 446 13.77 38.07 15.45
N VAL A 447 14.30 36.88 15.18
CA VAL A 447 13.53 35.65 15.25
C VAL A 447 13.25 35.32 16.72
N ASP A 448 11.99 35.44 17.13
CA ASP A 448 11.54 35.04 18.45
C ASP A 448 11.05 33.58 18.41
N PHE A 449 11.92 32.68 18.84
CA PHE A 449 11.64 31.24 18.84
C PHE A 449 10.55 30.83 19.82
N ASP A 450 10.31 31.59 20.89
CA ASP A 450 9.24 31.30 21.84
C ASP A 450 7.87 31.62 21.23
N ILE A 451 7.76 32.76 20.54
CA ILE A 451 6.53 33.11 19.79
C ILE A 451 6.25 32.10 18.68
N ILE A 452 7.28 31.75 17.90
CA ILE A 452 7.14 30.75 16.83
C ILE A 452 6.74 29.40 17.41
N ALA A 453 7.40 28.93 18.46
CA ALA A 453 7.09 27.66 19.09
C ALA A 453 5.63 27.60 19.58
N ARG A 454 5.12 28.68 20.20
CA ARG A 454 3.71 28.75 20.64
C ARG A 454 2.71 28.53 19.52
N SER A 455 3.02 28.98 18.29
CA SER A 455 2.13 28.79 17.13
C SER A 455 1.92 27.34 16.68
N PHE A 456 2.74 26.41 17.16
CA PHE A 456 2.56 24.97 16.91
C PHE A 456 1.56 24.33 17.88
N PHE A 457 1.29 24.97 19.00
CA PHE A 457 0.33 24.50 19.99
C PHE A 457 -1.05 25.08 19.69
N ASN A 458 -2.10 24.33 20.00
CA ASN A 458 -3.46 24.85 19.94
C ASN A 458 -3.75 25.59 21.25
N ASP A 459 -4.48 26.70 21.18
CA ASP A 459 -4.85 27.51 22.36
C ASP A 459 -5.68 26.73 23.41
N ASP A 460 -6.27 25.60 23.04
CA ASP A 460 -7.29 24.88 23.82
C ASP A 460 -6.74 23.69 24.66
N ARG A 461 -5.46 23.70 25.02
CA ARG A 461 -4.83 22.55 25.73
C ARG A 461 -4.76 22.73 27.24
N SER A 462 -5.85 22.40 27.93
CA SER A 462 -5.88 22.28 29.40
C SER A 462 -5.31 20.95 29.95
N ASN A 463 -5.06 19.94 29.09
CA ASN A 463 -4.79 18.54 29.52
C ASN A 463 -3.48 17.89 29.00
N CYS A 464 -2.46 18.65 28.56
CA CYS A 464 -1.17 18.02 28.18
C CYS A 464 -0.38 17.50 29.39
N LEU A 465 0.28 16.34 29.21
CA LEU A 465 1.17 15.69 30.20
C LEU A 465 2.34 16.58 30.68
N THR A 466 2.73 17.55 29.87
CA THR A 466 3.63 18.64 30.26
C THR A 466 2.91 19.96 30.11
N THR A 467 3.17 20.92 31.00
CA THR A 467 2.61 22.26 30.84
C THR A 467 3.00 22.81 29.47
N VAL A 468 2.11 23.55 28.79
CA VAL A 468 2.37 24.14 27.46
C VAL A 468 3.70 24.90 27.43
N ASN A 469 4.11 25.47 28.57
CA ASN A 469 5.39 26.16 28.75
C ASN A 469 6.61 25.23 28.57
N ASP A 470 6.57 23.98 29.04
CA ASP A 470 7.68 23.04 28.91
C ASP A 470 7.81 22.51 27.47
N GLY A 471 6.69 22.25 26.80
CA GLY A 471 6.66 21.88 25.38
C GLY A 471 7.15 22.99 24.46
N THR A 472 6.67 24.22 24.68
CA THR A 472 7.06 25.40 23.90
C THR A 472 8.56 25.66 24.03
N THR A 473 9.10 25.63 25.25
CA THR A 473 10.53 25.86 25.50
C THR A 473 11.41 24.84 24.77
N ARG A 474 11.00 23.56 24.76
CA ARG A 474 11.72 22.51 24.04
C ARG A 474 11.68 22.71 22.53
N LEU A 475 10.51 23.03 21.97
CA LEU A 475 10.37 23.30 20.55
C LEU A 475 11.18 24.53 20.12
N ALA A 476 11.16 25.62 20.91
CA ALA A 476 11.98 26.80 20.65
C ALA A 476 13.47 26.44 20.54
N LYS A 477 13.95 25.56 21.42
CA LYS A 477 15.33 25.04 21.39
C LYS A 477 15.62 24.21 20.15
N VAL A 478 14.68 23.37 19.72
CA VAL A 478 14.80 22.60 18.46
C VAL A 478 14.84 23.53 17.25
N LEU A 479 14.02 24.57 17.22
CA LEU A 479 14.00 25.57 16.15
C LEU A 479 15.31 26.35 16.07
N GLN A 480 15.95 26.66 17.20
CA GLN A 480 17.30 27.25 17.23
C GLN A 480 18.35 26.31 16.61
N LEU A 481 18.33 25.02 16.98
CA LEU A 481 19.23 24.01 16.40
C LEU A 481 19.01 23.88 14.90
N TYR A 482 17.75 23.91 14.46
CA TYR A 482 17.39 23.85 13.06
C TYR A 482 17.88 25.07 12.27
N GLN A 483 17.67 26.29 12.78
CA GLN A 483 18.19 27.50 12.16
C GLN A 483 19.72 27.45 12.02
N ALA A 484 20.43 27.06 13.08
CA ALA A 484 21.88 26.92 13.05
C ALA A 484 22.34 25.88 12.00
N ARG A 485 21.57 24.80 11.83
CA ARG A 485 21.84 23.78 10.82
C ARG A 485 21.58 24.27 9.40
N LEU A 486 20.54 25.08 9.18
CA LEU A 486 20.29 25.73 7.89
C LEU A 486 21.42 26.70 7.54
N GLN A 487 21.86 27.52 8.50
CA GLN A 487 22.97 28.45 8.31
C GLN A 487 24.28 27.72 7.95
N SER A 488 24.57 26.59 8.59
CA SER A 488 25.83 25.87 8.36
C SER A 488 25.96 25.26 6.97
N GLU A 489 24.85 25.04 6.26
CA GLU A 489 24.85 24.64 4.84
C GLU A 489 24.58 25.79 3.88
N GLY A 490 24.55 27.04 4.37
CA GLY A 490 24.31 28.23 3.55
C GLY A 490 22.85 28.45 3.14
N SER A 491 21.89 27.76 3.77
CA SER A 491 20.46 27.96 3.56
C SER A 491 20.01 29.22 4.28
N ILE A 492 20.00 30.37 3.57
CA ILE A 492 19.58 31.69 4.09
C ILE A 492 18.33 32.26 3.40
N ASP A 493 17.79 31.57 2.38
CA ASP A 493 16.61 31.98 1.62
C ASP A 493 15.38 31.16 2.08
N ASP A 494 14.53 31.79 2.90
CA ASP A 494 13.31 31.17 3.41
C ASP A 494 12.31 30.83 2.29
N SER A 495 12.24 31.63 1.22
CA SER A 495 11.27 31.43 0.14
C SER A 495 11.65 30.22 -0.71
N ALA A 496 12.93 30.08 -1.05
CA ALA A 496 13.42 28.90 -1.77
C ALA A 496 13.22 27.62 -0.94
N ARG A 497 13.53 27.67 0.37
CA ARG A 497 13.33 26.52 1.28
C ARG A 497 11.85 26.15 1.40
N GLN A 498 10.96 27.14 1.54
CA GLN A 498 9.52 26.90 1.61
C GLN A 498 9.03 26.20 0.34
N ALA A 499 9.46 26.64 -0.84
CA ALA A 499 9.09 25.99 -2.10
C ALA A 499 9.55 24.53 -2.17
N GLU A 500 10.78 24.23 -1.74
CA GLU A 500 11.32 22.86 -1.66
C GLU A 500 10.55 22.00 -0.64
N MET A 501 10.20 22.56 0.51
CA MET A 501 9.44 21.85 1.55
C MET A 501 7.99 21.60 1.14
N ASN A 502 7.34 22.53 0.44
CA ASN A 502 5.92 22.43 0.11
C ASN A 502 5.62 21.31 -0.89
N VAL A 503 6.59 20.89 -1.71
CA VAL A 503 6.43 19.79 -2.66
C VAL A 503 6.63 18.39 -2.04
N VAL A 504 7.17 18.32 -0.81
CA VAL A 504 7.38 17.04 -0.08
C VAL A 504 6.61 16.95 1.23
N ASN A 505 6.13 18.06 1.79
CA ASN A 505 5.30 18.07 2.99
C ASN A 505 3.83 18.27 2.60
N PRO A 506 2.98 17.23 2.72
CA PRO A 506 1.60 17.31 2.28
C PRO A 506 0.82 18.34 3.08
N HIS A 507 -0.01 19.11 2.38
CA HIS A 507 -0.96 20.02 2.99
C HIS A 507 -2.23 19.27 3.42
N PHE A 508 -2.69 18.34 2.58
CA PHE A 508 -3.79 17.43 2.89
C PHE A 508 -3.26 16.06 3.32
N VAL A 509 -3.76 15.56 4.46
CA VAL A 509 -3.49 14.19 4.93
C VAL A 509 -4.79 13.39 4.91
N LEU A 510 -4.78 12.20 4.32
CA LEU A 510 -5.93 11.30 4.27
C LEU A 510 -6.17 10.64 5.65
N ARG A 511 -6.64 11.44 6.60
CA ARG A 511 -6.84 11.04 8.00
C ARG A 511 -8.05 10.13 8.17
N THR A 512 -8.01 9.30 9.22
CA THR A 512 -9.07 8.34 9.53
C THR A 512 -10.44 9.00 9.72
N TRP A 513 -10.50 10.15 10.38
CA TRP A 513 -11.76 10.86 10.62
C TRP A 513 -12.37 11.48 9.35
N ILE A 514 -11.53 11.88 8.38
CA ILE A 514 -11.98 12.36 7.06
C ILE A 514 -12.61 11.21 6.29
N LEU A 515 -11.96 10.04 6.31
CA LEU A 515 -12.52 8.82 5.73
C LEU A 515 -13.85 8.43 6.40
N ASP A 516 -13.95 8.49 7.73
CA ASP A 516 -15.19 8.17 8.44
C ASP A 516 -16.33 9.16 8.12
N SER A 517 -16.01 10.46 8.05
CA SER A 517 -16.95 11.51 7.64
C SER A 517 -17.47 11.26 6.21
N LEU A 518 -16.56 10.93 5.29
CA LEU A 518 -16.89 10.59 3.91
C LEU A 518 -17.76 9.34 3.82
N ILE A 519 -17.39 8.26 4.52
CA ILE A 519 -18.14 7.00 4.55
C ILE A 519 -19.54 7.22 5.11
N THR A 520 -19.69 8.09 6.11
CA THR A 520 -20.99 8.47 6.64
C THR A 520 -21.83 9.24 5.63
N ALA A 521 -21.23 10.14 4.85
CA ALA A 521 -21.93 10.89 3.80
C ALA A 521 -22.34 10.00 2.60
N ILE A 522 -21.60 8.95 2.30
CA ILE A 522 -21.86 8.00 1.19
C ILE A 522 -22.76 6.84 1.63
N LYS A 523 -23.42 6.92 2.79
CA LYS A 523 -24.39 5.89 3.17
C LYS A 523 -25.53 5.82 2.14
N PRO A 524 -25.83 4.64 1.58
CA PRO A 524 -26.93 4.50 0.63
C PRO A 524 -28.27 4.85 1.27
N VAL A 525 -29.10 5.59 0.53
CA VAL A 525 -30.47 5.94 0.89
C VAL A 525 -31.43 5.31 -0.10
N GLU A 526 -32.63 4.94 0.36
CA GLU A 526 -33.67 4.43 -0.54
C GLU A 526 -34.28 5.60 -1.32
N ASN A 527 -34.27 5.51 -2.64
CA ASN A 527 -34.96 6.46 -3.50
C ASN A 527 -36.48 6.32 -3.30
N PRO A 528 -37.20 7.41 -2.92
CA PRO A 528 -38.63 7.33 -2.62
C PRO A 528 -39.48 6.80 -3.77
N ASP A 529 -39.10 7.12 -5.02
CA ASP A 529 -39.84 6.82 -6.24
C ASP A 529 -39.50 5.44 -6.79
N THR A 530 -38.21 5.09 -6.87
CA THR A 530 -37.76 3.83 -7.48
C THR A 530 -37.61 2.68 -6.49
N LYS A 531 -37.62 2.95 -5.18
CA LYS A 531 -37.29 2.00 -4.10
C LYS A 531 -35.90 1.36 -4.23
N GLN A 532 -35.03 1.92 -5.08
CA GLN A 532 -33.65 1.46 -5.22
C GLN A 532 -32.75 2.18 -4.23
N MET A 533 -31.73 1.48 -3.73
CA MET A 533 -30.69 2.10 -2.92
C MET A 533 -29.76 2.94 -3.79
N GLU A 534 -29.55 4.20 -3.43
CA GLU A 534 -28.72 5.15 -4.16
C GLU A 534 -27.76 5.90 -3.22
N ILE A 535 -26.66 6.41 -3.76
CA ILE A 535 -25.78 7.32 -3.03
C ILE A 535 -26.34 8.73 -3.20
N ALA A 536 -26.48 9.47 -2.12
CA ALA A 536 -26.92 10.86 -2.18
C ALA A 536 -25.91 11.73 -2.95
N THR A 537 -26.40 12.70 -3.73
CA THR A 537 -25.56 13.60 -4.53
C THR A 537 -24.47 14.29 -3.70
N SER A 538 -24.82 14.76 -2.50
CA SER A 538 -23.86 15.41 -1.58
C SER A 538 -22.72 14.48 -1.15
N GLY A 539 -22.99 13.18 -0.96
CA GLY A 539 -21.96 12.19 -0.67
C GLY A 539 -21.04 11.92 -1.86
N GLN A 540 -21.59 11.93 -3.08
CA GLN A 540 -20.82 11.75 -4.31
C GLN A 540 -19.95 12.97 -4.64
N GLU A 541 -20.45 14.18 -4.37
CA GLU A 541 -19.67 15.42 -4.45
C GLU A 541 -18.52 15.41 -3.44
N LEU A 542 -18.79 15.03 -2.19
CA LEU A 542 -17.73 14.91 -1.17
C LEU A 542 -16.67 13.87 -1.54
N LEU A 543 -17.07 12.71 -2.13
CA LEU A 543 -16.11 11.74 -2.67
C LEU A 543 -15.19 12.36 -3.71
N SER A 544 -15.78 13.12 -4.63
CA SER A 544 -15.05 13.76 -5.72
C SER A 544 -14.06 14.81 -5.19
N ARG A 545 -14.46 15.59 -4.19
CA ARG A 545 -13.59 16.57 -3.52
C ARG A 545 -12.44 15.90 -2.77
N VAL A 546 -12.74 14.91 -1.91
CA VAL A 546 -11.70 14.17 -1.18
C VAL A 546 -10.75 13.45 -2.14
N LEU A 547 -11.26 12.88 -3.25
CA LEU A 547 -10.41 12.29 -4.28
C LEU A 547 -9.48 13.33 -4.93
N ASN A 548 -9.96 14.54 -5.24
CA ASN A 548 -9.12 15.61 -5.78
C ASN A 548 -7.98 15.98 -4.82
N MET A 549 -8.29 16.12 -3.51
CA MET A 549 -7.29 16.36 -2.47
C MET A 549 -6.31 15.20 -2.32
N THR A 550 -6.81 13.96 -2.38
CA THR A 550 -6.02 12.73 -2.36
C THR A 550 -5.01 12.66 -3.51
N LEU A 551 -5.42 13.07 -4.71
CA LEU A 551 -4.56 13.01 -5.90
C LEU A 551 -3.50 14.11 -5.88
N ASP A 552 -3.78 15.29 -5.34
CA ASP A 552 -2.85 16.42 -5.31
C ASP A 552 -2.57 16.95 -3.89
N PRO A 553 -2.02 16.14 -2.97
CA PRO A 553 -2.03 16.46 -1.54
C PRO A 553 -1.10 17.61 -1.11
N PHE A 554 -0.23 18.07 -2.01
CA PHE A 554 0.73 19.16 -1.77
C PHE A 554 0.21 20.54 -2.18
N LYS A 555 -0.94 20.64 -2.86
CA LYS A 555 -1.52 21.93 -3.27
C LYS A 555 -1.93 22.76 -2.06
N GLU A 556 -1.88 24.09 -2.20
CA GLU A 556 -2.36 25.02 -1.16
C GLU A 556 -3.89 25.07 -1.10
N ALA A 557 -4.58 24.83 -2.21
CA ALA A 557 -6.03 24.85 -2.34
C ALA A 557 -6.48 23.99 -3.54
N TRP A 558 -7.73 23.52 -3.53
CA TRP A 558 -8.28 22.67 -4.60
C TRP A 558 -9.53 23.26 -5.28
N ASP A 559 -10.52 23.70 -4.49
CA ASP A 559 -11.76 24.32 -4.94
C ASP A 559 -12.14 25.51 -4.04
N PRO A 560 -12.07 26.76 -4.54
CA PRO A 560 -12.42 27.95 -3.78
C PRO A 560 -13.84 27.95 -3.19
N ASN A 561 -14.79 27.21 -3.77
CA ASN A 561 -16.16 27.15 -3.27
C ASN A 561 -16.28 26.34 -1.97
N PHE A 562 -15.25 25.57 -1.60
CA PHE A 562 -15.24 24.70 -0.43
C PHE A 562 -14.07 25.02 0.52
N ALA A 563 -13.55 26.25 0.48
CA ALA A 563 -12.38 26.67 1.24
C ALA A 563 -12.49 26.42 2.77
N GLU A 564 -13.69 26.52 3.36
CA GLU A 564 -13.90 26.23 4.78
C GLU A 564 -13.76 24.73 5.09
N GLU A 565 -14.28 23.85 4.23
CA GLU A 565 -14.14 22.40 4.37
C GLU A 565 -12.69 21.98 4.12
N GLU A 566 -12.02 22.57 3.13
CA GLU A 566 -10.59 22.36 2.88
C GLU A 566 -9.75 22.76 4.09
N ALA A 567 -9.98 23.96 4.64
CA ALA A 567 -9.29 24.43 5.85
C ALA A 567 -9.52 23.50 7.05
N ARG A 568 -10.72 22.90 7.16
CA ARG A 568 -11.01 21.88 8.18
C ARG A 568 -10.23 20.58 7.94
N PHE A 569 -10.10 20.14 6.70
CA PHE A 569 -9.37 18.91 6.33
C PHE A 569 -7.85 19.03 6.39
N THR A 570 -7.30 20.23 6.19
CA THR A 570 -5.85 20.50 6.29
C THR A 570 -5.43 21.05 7.65
N GLY A 571 -6.40 21.50 8.45
CA GLY A 571 -6.19 22.06 9.78
C GLY A 571 -5.87 21.04 10.87
N ASN A 572 -5.80 21.54 12.11
CA ASN A 572 -5.58 20.69 13.28
C ASN A 572 -6.73 19.70 13.48
N VAL A 573 -6.39 18.49 13.89
CA VAL A 573 -7.38 17.46 14.22
C VAL A 573 -8.01 17.77 15.58
N GLU A 574 -9.34 17.75 15.67
CA GLU A 574 -10.09 17.88 16.94
C GLU A 574 -9.79 16.68 17.86
N GLU A 575 -9.74 16.90 19.18
CA GLU A 575 -9.32 15.90 20.17
C GLU A 575 -10.09 14.57 20.10
N LYS A 576 -11.41 14.64 19.89
CA LYS A 576 -12.29 13.47 19.74
C LYS A 576 -11.94 12.55 18.56
N TYR A 577 -11.13 13.02 17.60
CA TYR A 577 -10.75 12.28 16.41
C TYR A 577 -9.33 11.71 16.47
N TRP A 578 -8.57 11.99 17.52
CA TRP A 578 -7.20 11.48 17.63
C TRP A 578 -7.16 9.98 17.84
N GLY A 579 -6.23 9.33 17.14
CA GLY A 579 -5.92 7.91 17.35
C GLY A 579 -7.09 6.98 17.00
N MET A 580 -8.02 7.42 16.14
CA MET A 580 -9.12 6.57 15.67
C MET A 580 -8.56 5.28 15.03
N GLN A 581 -8.94 4.15 15.62
CA GLN A 581 -8.63 2.83 15.10
C GLN A 581 -9.75 2.30 14.21
N CYS A 582 -9.42 1.33 13.36
CA CYS A 582 -10.37 0.62 12.52
C CYS A 582 -10.18 -0.88 12.65
N SER A 583 -11.20 -1.65 12.27
CA SER A 583 -11.15 -3.11 12.23
C SER A 583 -10.61 -3.64 10.92
N CYS A 584 -10.06 -4.87 10.97
CA CYS A 584 -9.71 -5.63 9.78
C CYS A 584 -10.95 -6.11 8.98
N SER A 585 -12.14 -6.05 9.60
CA SER A 585 -13.39 -6.50 8.99
C SER A 585 -13.69 -5.61 7.78
N SER A 586 -13.54 -6.18 6.59
CA SER A 586 -13.63 -5.52 5.28
C SER A 586 -14.68 -6.15 4.40
#